data_AF-A0A0G1UC52-F1
#
_entry.id   AF-A0A0G1UC52-F1
#
_cell.length_a   1.000
_cell.length_b   1.000
_cell.length_c   1.000
_cell.angle_alpha   90.00
_cell.angle_beta   90.00
_cell.angle_gamma   90.00
#
_symmetry.space_group_name_H-M   'P 1'
#
loop_
_entity.id
_entity.type
_entity.pdbx_description
1 polymer ?
#
loop_
_entity_poly.entity_id
_entity_poly.type
_entity_poly.pdbx_seq_one_letter_code
_entity_poly.pdbx_strand_id
1 'polypeptide(L)'
;MQENFNSAKIKLIIGLGNSGKDYANTYHNAGSLFIDRLKTAALFHKAAQIIRSGAFMNESGNFVKKEIKKRNLPPSALLVVQDDSDIAIGAYKLSFDRGAAGHKGVASIVKALGTEKFWRLRIGIRPKNAKARAKAGEFVLKKISAGDKKELAAVFEETTQVLLL
;
A
#
# COMPACT_ATOMS: atom_id res chain seq x y z
N MET A 1 -18.11 -1.74 -16.13
CA MET A 1 -16.99 -0.89 -16.60
C MET A 1 -15.92 -0.89 -15.52
N GLN A 2 -14.64 -1.09 -15.85
CA GLN A 2 -13.57 -0.88 -14.87
C GLN A 2 -13.52 0.63 -14.58
N GLU A 3 -13.61 1.02 -13.32
CA GLU A 3 -13.36 2.41 -12.92
C GLU A 3 -11.93 2.77 -13.33
N ASN A 4 -11.76 3.90 -14.03
CA ASN A 4 -10.44 4.44 -14.33
C ASN A 4 -9.94 5.21 -13.11
N PHE A 5 -8.65 5.07 -12.80
CA PHE A 5 -8.06 5.78 -11.67
C PHE A 5 -8.10 7.29 -11.93
N ASN A 6 -8.65 8.03 -10.96
CA ASN A 6 -8.70 9.49 -10.97
C ASN A 6 -8.19 9.98 -9.61
N SER A 7 -6.98 10.52 -9.60
CA SER A 7 -6.28 11.03 -8.42
C SER A 7 -7.09 12.12 -7.68
N ALA A 8 -7.81 12.98 -8.40
CA ALA A 8 -8.59 14.08 -7.82
C ALA A 8 -9.75 13.60 -6.91
N LYS A 9 -10.24 12.37 -7.13
CA LYS A 9 -11.25 11.72 -6.28
C LYS A 9 -10.66 11.10 -5.01
N ILE A 10 -9.35 10.89 -4.95
CA ILE A 10 -8.67 10.34 -3.78
C ILE A 10 -8.48 11.44 -2.75
N LYS A 11 -9.01 11.21 -1.54
CA LYS A 11 -8.93 12.16 -0.41
C LYS A 11 -8.11 11.64 0.76
N LEU A 12 -7.85 10.33 0.78
CA LEU A 12 -7.10 9.66 1.83
C LEU A 12 -6.20 8.58 1.22
N ILE A 13 -4.91 8.66 1.52
CA ILE A 13 -3.91 7.66 1.13
C ILE A 13 -3.35 7.03 2.40
N ILE A 14 -3.47 5.70 2.52
CA ILE A 14 -2.95 4.95 3.66
C ILE A 14 -1.95 3.90 3.17
N GLY A 15 -0.71 4.00 3.65
CA GLY A 15 0.30 2.96 3.42
C GLY A 15 0.31 1.93 4.54
N LEU A 16 0.16 0.67 4.17
CA LEU A 16 0.17 -0.46 5.10
C LEU A 16 1.59 -0.83 5.53
N GLY A 17 1.70 -1.34 6.75
CA GLY A 17 2.93 -1.84 7.34
C GLY A 17 2.72 -2.16 8.81
N ASN A 18 3.51 -3.08 9.35
CA ASN A 18 3.49 -3.39 10.77
C ASN A 18 4.22 -2.31 11.56
N SER A 19 3.62 -1.89 12.69
CA SER A 19 4.28 -1.09 13.72
C SER A 19 5.39 -1.87 14.44
N GLY A 20 6.43 -1.16 14.87
CA GLY A 20 7.56 -1.73 15.61
C GLY A 20 8.88 -1.73 14.83
N LYS A 21 10.00 -1.57 15.54
CA LYS A 21 11.34 -1.44 14.92
C LYS A 21 11.75 -2.69 14.14
N ASP A 22 11.31 -3.85 14.58
CA ASP A 22 11.64 -5.14 13.93
C ASP A 22 11.06 -5.26 12.53
N TYR A 23 9.97 -4.55 12.25
CA TYR A 23 9.32 -4.53 10.93
C TYR A 23 9.82 -3.41 10.02
N ALA A 24 10.66 -2.50 10.54
CA ALA A 24 11.27 -1.45 9.74
C ALA A 24 12.07 -2.06 8.59
N ASN A 25 11.90 -1.53 7.38
CA ASN A 25 12.55 -2.02 6.17
C ASN A 25 12.29 -3.50 5.86
N THR A 26 11.11 -4.03 6.20
CA THR A 26 10.63 -5.32 5.70
C THR A 26 9.78 -5.12 4.43
N TYR A 27 9.69 -6.15 3.59
CA TYR A 27 8.86 -6.07 2.37
C TYR A 27 7.39 -5.75 2.70
N HIS A 28 6.87 -6.26 3.82
CA HIS A 28 5.50 -6.00 4.26
C HIS A 28 5.23 -4.54 4.65
N ASN A 29 6.28 -3.76 4.82
CA ASN A 29 6.22 -2.34 5.11
C ASN A 29 6.42 -1.48 3.85
N ALA A 30 6.43 -2.05 2.63
CA ALA A 30 6.61 -1.30 1.40
C ALA A 30 5.60 -0.14 1.25
N GLY A 31 4.33 -0.37 1.59
CA GLY A 31 3.31 0.69 1.59
C GLY A 31 3.64 1.83 2.57
N SER A 32 4.08 1.49 3.76
CA SER A 32 4.53 2.43 4.78
C SER A 32 5.79 3.20 4.37
N LEU A 33 6.75 2.55 3.71
CA LEU A 33 7.96 3.19 3.20
C LEU A 33 7.64 4.16 2.04
N PHE A 34 6.71 3.79 1.17
CA PHE A 34 6.18 4.68 0.14
C PHE A 34 5.60 5.96 0.75
N ILE A 35 4.81 5.83 1.82
CA ILE A 35 4.23 7.00 2.50
C ILE A 35 5.31 7.93 3.06
N ASP A 36 6.38 7.39 3.63
CA ASP A 36 7.49 8.22 4.14
C ASP A 36 8.14 9.00 2.99
N ARG A 37 8.36 8.35 1.84
CA ARG A 37 8.88 9.00 0.63
C ARG A 37 7.91 10.05 0.08
N LEU A 38 6.62 9.75 0.04
CA LEU A 38 5.58 10.63 -0.48
C LEU A 38 5.45 11.90 0.36
N LYS A 39 5.58 11.79 1.69
CA LYS A 39 5.52 12.96 2.60
C LYS A 39 6.67 13.94 2.40
N THR A 40 7.84 13.47 1.96
CA THR A 40 8.98 14.35 1.66
C THR A 40 8.88 14.99 0.28
N ALA A 41 8.08 14.44 -0.63
CA ALA A 41 7.73 15.07 -1.89
C ALA A 41 6.67 16.17 -1.61
N ALA A 42 7.12 17.42 -1.49
CA ALA A 42 6.35 18.59 -1.03
C ALA A 42 5.01 18.90 -1.75
N LEU A 43 4.66 18.17 -2.82
CA LEU A 43 3.58 18.50 -3.75
C LEU A 43 2.21 17.88 -3.39
N PHE A 44 2.15 16.85 -2.55
CA PHE A 44 0.89 16.14 -2.30
C PHE A 44 0.01 16.73 -1.17
N HIS A 45 0.56 17.67 -0.39
CA HIS A 45 -0.05 18.11 0.88
C HIS A 45 -1.37 18.89 0.75
N LYS A 46 -1.83 19.24 -0.46
CA LYS A 46 -3.07 20.03 -0.65
C LYS A 46 -4.31 19.24 -1.10
N ALA A 47 -4.19 18.04 -1.67
CA ALA A 47 -5.32 17.35 -2.30
C ALA A 47 -5.85 16.12 -1.53
N ALA A 48 -4.97 15.37 -0.85
CA ALA A 48 -5.32 14.19 -0.07
C ALA A 48 -4.51 14.11 1.23
N GLN A 49 -5.09 13.54 2.28
CA GLN A 49 -4.37 13.27 3.51
C GLN A 49 -3.55 11.98 3.38
N ILE A 50 -2.29 12.03 3.79
CA ILE A 50 -1.34 10.92 3.65
C ILE A 50 -0.95 10.38 5.02
N ILE A 51 -1.23 9.10 5.26
CA ILE A 51 -1.10 8.47 6.58
C ILE A 51 -0.41 7.11 6.45
N ARG A 52 0.46 6.80 7.41
CA ARG A 52 1.02 5.46 7.61
C ARG A 52 0.12 4.70 8.57
N SER A 53 -0.17 3.42 8.32
CA SER A 53 -0.87 2.59 9.32
C SER A 53 -0.01 2.46 10.58
N GLY A 54 -0.55 2.89 11.72
CA GLY A 54 0.08 2.71 13.03
C GLY A 54 -0.29 1.40 13.72
N ALA A 55 -0.72 0.38 12.97
CA ALA A 55 -1.28 -0.87 13.50
C ALA A 55 -0.49 -2.10 13.03
N PHE A 56 -0.74 -3.26 13.65
CA PHE A 56 -0.35 -4.52 13.04
C PHE A 56 -1.17 -4.79 11.77
N MET A 57 -0.61 -5.61 10.88
CA MET A 57 -1.20 -5.81 9.55
C MET A 57 -2.63 -6.37 9.65
N ASN A 58 -2.85 -7.38 10.49
CA ASN A 58 -4.18 -7.95 10.74
C ASN A 58 -5.18 -6.98 11.40
N GLU A 59 -4.71 -5.85 11.95
CA GLU A 59 -5.53 -4.83 12.60
C GLU A 59 -5.73 -3.58 11.73
N SER A 60 -5.14 -3.55 10.53
CA SER A 60 -5.21 -2.41 9.61
C SER A 60 -6.63 -1.94 9.33
N GLY A 61 -7.61 -2.85 9.28
CA GLY A 61 -9.00 -2.50 9.02
C GLY A 61 -9.63 -1.59 10.07
N ASN A 62 -9.33 -1.81 11.36
CA ASN A 62 -9.84 -0.95 12.43
C ASN A 62 -9.27 0.46 12.31
N PHE A 63 -7.96 0.57 12.01
CA PHE A 63 -7.30 1.84 11.75
C PHE A 63 -7.93 2.58 10.57
N VAL A 64 -8.05 1.91 9.41
CA VAL A 64 -8.63 2.52 8.20
C VAL A 64 -10.09 2.95 8.42
N LYS A 65 -10.90 2.10 9.07
CA LYS A 65 -12.30 2.44 9.38
C LYS A 65 -12.41 3.68 10.26
N LYS A 66 -11.53 3.83 11.27
CA LYS A 66 -11.47 5.02 12.12
C LYS A 66 -11.09 6.26 11.32
N GLU A 67 -10.08 6.19 10.47
CA GLU A 67 -9.63 7.33 9.66
C GLU A 67 -10.65 7.78 8.63
N ILE A 68 -11.35 6.82 7.99
CA ILE A 68 -12.48 7.10 7.09
C ILE A 68 -13.62 7.79 7.84
N LYS A 69 -14.07 7.22 8.97
CA LYS A 69 -15.18 7.78 9.76
C LYS A 69 -14.87 9.19 10.26
N LYS A 70 -13.66 9.41 10.77
CA LYS A 70 -13.20 10.72 11.27
C LYS A 70 -13.31 11.82 10.20
N ARG A 71 -13.20 11.47 8.92
CA ARG A 71 -13.21 12.41 7.79
C ARG A 71 -14.51 12.40 6.99
N ASN A 72 -15.47 11.58 7.38
CA ASN A 72 -16.72 11.39 6.65
C ASN A 72 -16.49 11.08 5.15
N LEU A 73 -15.55 10.20 4.84
CA LEU A 73 -15.21 9.84 3.46
C LEU A 73 -15.92 8.54 3.04
N PRO A 74 -16.31 8.38 1.76
CA PRO A 74 -16.68 7.07 1.23
C PRO A 74 -15.42 6.21 1.00
N PRO A 75 -15.52 4.86 1.05
CA PRO A 75 -14.40 3.97 0.72
C PRO A 75 -13.79 4.20 -0.66
N SER A 76 -14.57 4.67 -1.63
CA SER A 76 -14.09 4.98 -2.98
C SER A 76 -13.08 6.15 -3.03
N ALA A 77 -13.04 7.00 -2.00
CA ALA A 77 -12.06 8.08 -1.87
C ALA A 77 -10.75 7.65 -1.17
N LEU A 78 -10.64 6.37 -0.77
CA LEU A 78 -9.45 5.78 -0.15
C LEU A 78 -8.56 5.13 -1.21
N LEU A 79 -7.26 5.42 -1.14
CA LEU A 79 -6.19 4.66 -1.77
C LEU A 79 -5.37 3.95 -0.68
N VAL A 80 -5.32 2.61 -0.73
CA VAL A 80 -4.46 1.79 0.11
C VAL A 80 -3.18 1.44 -0.64
N VAL A 81 -2.03 1.77 -0.08
CA VAL A 81 -0.73 1.38 -0.61
C VAL A 81 -0.24 0.15 0.15
N GLN A 82 0.08 -0.92 -0.56
CA GLN A 82 0.44 -2.22 0.03
C GLN A 82 1.61 -2.86 -0.72
N ASP A 83 2.26 -3.83 -0.09
CA ASP A 83 3.07 -4.81 -0.82
C ASP A 83 2.20 -5.84 -1.55
N ASP A 84 2.80 -6.45 -2.57
CA ASP A 84 2.17 -7.52 -3.33
C ASP A 84 3.18 -8.57 -3.79
N SER A 85 3.03 -9.77 -3.23
CA SER A 85 3.96 -10.87 -3.48
C SER A 85 3.74 -11.59 -4.82
N ASP A 86 2.68 -11.23 -5.56
CA ASP A 86 2.40 -11.77 -6.89
C ASP A 86 2.93 -10.86 -8.00
N ILE A 87 3.39 -9.65 -7.66
CA ILE A 87 3.96 -8.69 -8.58
C ILE A 87 5.49 -8.67 -8.37
N ALA A 88 6.23 -8.71 -9.48
CA ALA A 88 7.69 -8.59 -9.48
C ALA A 88 8.12 -7.24 -8.91
N ILE A 89 9.21 -7.23 -8.18
CA ILE A 89 9.82 -5.99 -7.72
C ILE A 89 10.23 -5.11 -8.90
N GLY A 90 10.12 -3.79 -8.75
CA GLY A 90 10.26 -2.84 -9.85
C GLY A 90 8.98 -2.67 -10.69
N ALA A 91 7.88 -3.35 -10.33
CA ALA A 91 6.57 -3.16 -10.96
C ALA A 91 5.50 -2.84 -9.91
N TYR A 92 4.39 -2.25 -10.37
CA TYR A 92 3.23 -1.95 -9.54
C TYR A 92 1.93 -2.12 -10.34
N LYS A 93 0.81 -2.16 -9.62
CA LYS A 93 -0.54 -2.12 -10.23
C LYS A 93 -1.48 -1.25 -9.42
N LEU A 94 -2.31 -0.48 -10.12
CA LEU A 94 -3.52 0.11 -9.53
C LEU A 94 -4.68 -0.87 -9.69
N SER A 95 -5.48 -1.02 -8.63
CA SER A 95 -6.67 -1.89 -8.66
C SER A 95 -7.80 -1.28 -7.85
N PHE A 96 -9.03 -1.53 -8.28
CA PHE A 96 -10.26 -1.13 -7.62
C PHE A 96 -11.20 -2.33 -7.55
N ASP A 97 -11.93 -2.47 -6.44
CA ASP A 97 -12.98 -3.49 -6.27
C ASP A 97 -12.49 -4.92 -6.56
N ARG A 98 -11.51 -5.34 -5.76
CA ARG A 98 -10.86 -6.65 -5.86
C ARG A 98 -10.60 -7.25 -4.48
N GLY A 99 -10.64 -8.57 -4.39
CA GLY A 99 -10.35 -9.30 -3.16
C GLY A 99 -8.92 -9.14 -2.65
N ALA A 100 -8.70 -9.62 -1.43
CA ALA A 100 -7.42 -9.44 -0.71
C ALA A 100 -6.27 -10.29 -1.23
N ALA A 101 -6.53 -11.36 -1.99
CA ALA A 101 -5.52 -12.27 -2.53
C ALA A 101 -4.49 -12.74 -1.47
N GLY A 102 -4.95 -13.03 -0.24
CA GLY A 102 -4.11 -13.48 0.86
C GLY A 102 -3.38 -12.38 1.65
N HIS A 103 -3.46 -11.11 1.23
CA HIS A 103 -2.85 -10.01 1.97
C HIS A 103 -3.66 -9.68 3.24
N LYS A 104 -3.07 -9.95 4.42
CA LYS A 104 -3.76 -9.82 5.73
C LYS A 104 -4.31 -8.42 6.03
N GLY A 105 -3.58 -7.37 5.64
CA GLY A 105 -4.01 -5.98 5.85
C GLY A 105 -5.25 -5.62 5.06
N VAL A 106 -5.24 -5.90 3.77
CA VAL A 106 -6.40 -5.77 2.89
C VAL A 106 -7.58 -6.61 3.37
N ALA A 107 -7.36 -7.87 3.76
CA ALA A 107 -8.42 -8.72 4.30
C ALA A 107 -9.07 -8.09 5.54
N SER A 108 -8.25 -7.51 6.43
CA SER A 108 -8.72 -6.75 7.60
C SER A 108 -9.55 -5.52 7.19
N ILE A 109 -9.09 -4.76 6.20
CA ILE A 109 -9.79 -3.56 5.67
C ILE A 109 -11.14 -3.93 5.06
N VAL A 110 -11.18 -4.93 4.18
CA VAL A 110 -12.42 -5.42 3.55
C VAL A 110 -13.41 -5.84 4.62
N LYS A 111 -12.96 -6.62 5.62
CA LYS A 111 -13.81 -7.02 6.75
C LYS A 111 -14.35 -5.83 7.55
N ALA A 112 -13.51 -4.83 7.82
CA ALA A 112 -13.89 -3.69 8.64
C ALA A 112 -14.83 -2.71 7.92
N LEU A 113 -14.62 -2.49 6.62
CA LEU A 113 -15.42 -1.59 5.78
C LEU A 113 -16.66 -2.25 5.17
N GLY A 114 -16.69 -3.58 5.08
CA GLY A 114 -17.79 -4.32 4.45
C GLY A 114 -17.81 -4.20 2.93
N THR A 115 -16.71 -3.80 2.30
CA THR A 115 -16.62 -3.60 0.84
C THR A 115 -15.18 -3.72 0.34
N GLU A 116 -15.04 -4.06 -0.94
CA GLU A 116 -13.77 -4.04 -1.69
C GLU A 116 -13.63 -2.77 -2.55
N LYS A 117 -14.64 -1.89 -2.55
CA LYS A 117 -14.75 -0.69 -3.40
C LYS A 117 -13.87 0.47 -2.92
N PHE A 118 -12.57 0.23 -2.87
CA PHE A 118 -11.53 1.22 -2.62
C PHE A 118 -10.35 0.96 -3.54
N TRP A 119 -9.55 2.01 -3.78
CA TRP A 119 -8.38 1.90 -4.63
C TRP A 119 -7.21 1.28 -3.88
N ARG A 120 -6.37 0.55 -4.61
CA ARG A 120 -5.10 0.03 -4.10
C ARG A 120 -3.96 0.26 -5.06
N LEU A 121 -2.87 0.80 -4.55
CA LEU A 121 -1.57 0.78 -5.19
C LEU A 121 -0.80 -0.43 -4.65
N ARG A 122 -0.66 -1.44 -5.51
CA ARG A 122 -0.03 -2.73 -5.21
C ARG A 122 1.42 -2.67 -5.66
N ILE A 123 2.35 -2.57 -4.73
CA ILE A 123 3.79 -2.50 -4.99
C ILE A 123 4.36 -3.91 -5.04
N GLY A 124 4.97 -4.28 -6.17
CA GLY A 124 5.60 -5.58 -6.32
C GLY A 124 6.81 -5.74 -5.42
N ILE A 125 6.89 -6.90 -4.76
CA ILE A 125 8.00 -7.26 -3.88
C ILE A 125 8.64 -8.59 -4.26
N ARG A 126 8.13 -9.29 -5.28
CA ARG A 126 8.68 -10.60 -5.67
C ARG A 126 10.04 -10.42 -6.36
N PRO A 127 11.13 -11.02 -5.87
CA PRO A 127 12.43 -10.92 -6.54
C PRO A 127 12.36 -11.56 -7.93
N LYS A 128 12.91 -10.89 -8.95
CA LYS A 128 12.89 -11.34 -10.35
C LYS A 128 13.59 -12.69 -10.56
N ASN A 129 14.65 -12.95 -9.78
CA ASN A 129 15.52 -14.13 -9.95
C ASN A 129 15.30 -15.22 -8.88
N ALA A 130 14.11 -15.28 -8.27
CA ALA A 130 13.84 -16.26 -7.23
C ALA A 130 13.78 -17.69 -7.83
N LYS A 131 14.79 -18.53 -7.52
CA LYS A 131 14.88 -19.94 -7.99
C LYS A 131 13.68 -20.80 -7.58
N ALA A 132 12.99 -20.43 -6.50
CA ALA A 132 11.75 -21.06 -6.05
C ALA A 132 10.83 -20.00 -5.41
N ARG A 133 9.50 -20.17 -5.55
CA ARG A 133 8.51 -19.26 -4.97
C ARG A 133 8.41 -19.50 -3.46
N ALA A 134 9.15 -18.71 -2.68
CA ALA A 134 9.03 -18.71 -1.22
C ALA A 134 7.59 -18.38 -0.80
N LYS A 135 7.11 -19.04 0.27
CA LYS A 135 5.80 -18.76 0.89
C LYS A 135 5.72 -17.27 1.25
N ALA A 136 4.65 -16.61 0.79
CA ALA A 136 4.49 -15.16 0.92
C ALA A 136 4.60 -14.71 2.38
N GLY A 137 3.92 -15.39 3.31
CA GLY A 137 3.87 -14.98 4.72
C GLY A 137 5.24 -14.87 5.41
N GLU A 138 6.19 -15.75 5.10
CA GLU A 138 7.55 -15.69 5.65
C GLU A 138 8.41 -14.66 4.90
N PHE A 139 8.24 -14.59 3.58
CA PHE A 139 9.00 -13.69 2.73
C PHE A 139 8.72 -12.22 3.03
N VAL A 140 7.45 -11.84 3.23
CA VAL A 140 7.08 -10.43 3.45
C VAL A 140 7.74 -9.83 4.69
N LEU A 141 8.04 -10.63 5.70
CA LEU A 141 8.67 -10.18 6.94
C LEU A 141 10.20 -10.08 6.85
N LYS A 142 10.81 -10.51 5.75
CA LYS A 142 12.26 -10.36 5.55
C LYS A 142 12.65 -8.91 5.32
N LYS A 143 13.86 -8.55 5.74
CA LYS A 143 14.46 -7.25 5.42
C LYS A 143 14.67 -7.10 3.92
N ILE A 144 14.40 -5.91 3.40
CA ILE A 144 14.58 -5.55 2.00
C ILE A 144 16.09 -5.46 1.71
N SER A 145 16.53 -6.14 0.65
CA SER A 145 17.93 -6.08 0.21
C SER A 145 18.31 -4.70 -0.33
N ALA A 146 19.60 -4.40 -0.46
CA ALA A 146 20.05 -3.13 -1.02
C ALA A 146 19.61 -2.94 -2.49
N GLY A 147 19.67 -4.00 -3.30
CA GLY A 147 19.20 -3.98 -4.69
C GLY A 147 17.70 -3.75 -4.77
N ASP A 148 16.93 -4.44 -3.92
CA ASP A 148 15.48 -4.31 -3.89
C ASP A 148 15.03 -2.93 -3.38
N LYS A 149 15.78 -2.31 -2.46
CA LYS A 149 15.54 -0.91 -2.06
C LYS A 149 15.67 0.06 -3.23
N LYS A 150 16.64 -0.16 -4.14
CA LYS A 150 16.83 0.68 -5.32
C LYS A 150 15.65 0.56 -6.29
N GLU A 151 15.20 -0.66 -6.54
CA GLU A 151 14.03 -0.94 -7.39
C GLU A 151 12.75 -0.33 -6.79
N LEU A 152 12.53 -0.47 -5.48
CA LEU A 152 11.40 0.15 -4.79
C LEU A 152 11.46 1.68 -4.83
N ALA A 153 12.64 2.28 -4.66
CA ALA A 153 12.79 3.72 -4.74
C ALA A 153 12.39 4.27 -6.12
N ALA A 154 12.74 3.56 -7.20
CA ALA A 154 12.31 3.91 -8.56
C ALA A 154 10.78 3.81 -8.71
N VAL A 155 10.18 2.72 -8.23
CA VAL A 155 8.70 2.56 -8.22
C VAL A 155 8.02 3.66 -7.42
N PHE A 156 8.58 4.06 -6.28
CA PHE A 156 8.00 5.12 -5.44
C PHE A 156 8.04 6.48 -6.14
N GLU A 157 9.10 6.78 -6.88
CA GLU A 157 9.21 8.01 -7.67
C GLU A 157 8.17 8.04 -8.79
N GLU A 158 8.12 6.99 -9.61
CA GLU A 158 7.18 6.86 -10.73
C GLU A 158 5.72 6.94 -10.25
N THR A 159 5.38 6.18 -9.21
CA THR A 159 4.01 6.18 -8.68
C THR A 159 3.65 7.49 -7.99
N THR A 160 4.61 8.23 -7.41
CA THR A 160 4.35 9.58 -6.90
C THR A 160 3.91 10.52 -8.01
N GLN A 161 4.55 10.46 -9.19
CA GLN A 161 4.16 11.26 -10.35
C GLN A 161 2.76 10.87 -10.86
N VAL A 162 2.45 9.57 -10.95
CA VAL A 162 1.11 9.08 -11.35
C VAL A 162 0.01 9.57 -10.41
N LEU A 163 0.29 9.70 -9.12
CA LEU A 163 -0.69 10.19 -8.15
C LEU A 163 -0.85 11.72 -8.16
N LEU A 164 0.13 12.47 -8.68
CA LEU A 164 0.12 13.94 -8.74
C LEU A 164 -0.56 14.51 -10.00
N LEU A 165 -0.71 13.69 -11.04
CA LEU A 165 -1.47 14.01 -12.26
C LEU A 165 -2.97 13.81 -12.04
#